data_AF-A0A8S2ZC73-F1
#
_entry.id   AF-A0A8S2ZC73-F1
#
_cell.length_a   1.000
_cell.length_b   1.000
_cell.length_c   1.000
_cell.angle_alpha   90.00
_cell.angle_beta   90.00
_cell.angle_gamma   90.00
#
_symmetry.space_group_name_H-M   'P 1'
#
loop_
_entity.id
_entity.type
_entity.pdbx_description
1 polymer ?
#
loop_
_entity_poly.entity_id
_entity_poly.type
_entity_poly.pdbx_seq_one_letter_code
_entity_poly.pdbx_strand_id
1 'polypeptide(L)'
;ILWKCEVQRKLNCHARLHTSLDNKVILKLIDTHNHSGNARSQHIRQFYENMKDEALQNHTSPHNVLTQCYMGVPDEIRAILPNNSNLKRDVRCWRQDKLVASIPADKNFQTVPDLYKKTSRGDNFLRTDTGPGNDRMLILCTDEQKQILETATVRMIFAENL
;
A
#
# COMPACT_ATOMS: atom_id res chain seq x y z
N ILE A 1 -14.67 14.90 -12.11
CA ILE A 1 -14.30 14.04 -10.96
C ILE A 1 -15.26 14.30 -9.80
N LEU A 2 -15.59 13.27 -9.01
CA LEU A 2 -16.47 13.38 -7.85
C LEU A 2 -15.63 13.45 -6.56
N TRP A 3 -15.84 14.50 -5.78
CA TRP A 3 -15.13 14.77 -4.53
C TRP A 3 -16.11 14.75 -3.36
N LYS A 4 -15.62 14.34 -2.20
CA LYS A 4 -16.37 14.32 -0.94
C LYS A 4 -15.60 15.07 0.14
N CYS A 5 -16.31 15.61 1.11
CA CYS A 5 -15.68 16.24 2.28
C CYS A 5 -14.75 15.27 3.02
N GLU A 6 -13.55 15.74 3.37
CA GLU A 6 -12.54 14.98 4.12
C GLU A 6 -13.02 14.53 5.52
N VAL A 7 -13.87 15.32 6.16
CA VAL A 7 -14.40 15.06 7.50
C VAL A 7 -15.79 14.43 7.46
N GLN A 8 -16.24 13.92 6.30
CA GLN A 8 -17.52 13.23 6.15
C GLN A 8 -17.76 12.20 7.24
N ARG A 9 -16.79 11.33 7.52
CA ARG A 9 -16.95 10.28 8.55
C ARG A 9 -16.88 10.82 9.99
N LYS A 10 -16.16 11.91 10.21
CA LYS A 10 -15.91 12.46 11.56
C LYS A 10 -17.04 13.38 12.01
N LEU A 11 -17.57 14.21 11.11
CA LEU A 11 -18.57 15.24 11.40
C LEU A 11 -19.90 15.00 10.66
N ASN A 12 -20.08 13.81 10.09
CA ASN A 12 -21.23 13.46 9.26
C ASN A 12 -21.52 14.50 8.15
N CYS A 13 -20.46 15.05 7.54
CA CYS A 13 -20.59 16.07 6.49
C CYS A 13 -20.93 15.42 5.14
N HIS A 14 -22.07 15.78 4.56
CA HIS A 14 -22.55 15.23 3.30
C HIS A 14 -22.22 16.09 2.06
N ALA A 15 -21.49 17.21 2.25
CA ALA A 15 -21.03 18.06 1.16
C ALA A 15 -20.19 17.30 0.12
N ARG A 16 -20.54 17.47 -1.16
CA ARG A 16 -19.84 16.89 -2.32
C ARG A 16 -19.61 17.95 -3.39
N LEU A 17 -18.54 17.77 -4.14
CA LEU A 17 -18.13 18.66 -5.21
C LEU A 17 -17.89 17.84 -6.47
N HIS A 18 -18.44 18.27 -7.60
CA HIS A 18 -18.16 17.68 -8.91
C HIS A 18 -17.32 18.68 -9.70
N THR A 19 -16.17 18.23 -10.20
CA THR A 19 -15.30 19.03 -11.06
C THR A 19 -15.27 18.48 -12.49
N SER A 20 -14.80 19.28 -13.43
CA SER A 20 -14.36 18.82 -14.76
C SER A 20 -13.20 17.81 -14.64
N LEU A 21 -12.89 17.10 -15.73
CA LEU A 21 -11.81 16.10 -15.72
C LEU A 21 -10.44 16.71 -15.43
N ASP A 22 -10.23 17.96 -15.86
CA ASP A 22 -9.02 18.75 -15.62
C ASP A 22 -9.02 19.50 -14.27
N ASN A 23 -10.06 19.32 -13.43
CA ASN A 23 -10.22 19.94 -12.12
C ASN A 23 -10.25 21.48 -12.09
N LYS A 24 -10.41 22.15 -13.24
CA LYS A 24 -10.41 23.61 -13.32
C LYS A 24 -11.78 24.24 -13.12
N VAL A 25 -12.85 23.49 -13.41
CA VAL A 25 -14.21 24.00 -13.36
C VAL A 25 -15.03 23.21 -12.35
N ILE A 26 -15.72 23.94 -11.47
CA ILE A 26 -16.74 23.37 -10.60
C ILE A 26 -18.02 23.18 -11.42
N LEU A 27 -18.42 21.94 -11.63
CA LEU A 27 -19.62 21.59 -12.38
C LEU A 27 -20.87 21.57 -11.48
N LYS A 28 -20.72 21.10 -10.23
CA LYS A 28 -21.84 20.98 -9.29
C LYS A 28 -21.36 20.98 -7.85
N LEU A 29 -22.09 21.69 -6.99
CA LEU A 29 -22.03 21.54 -5.54
C LEU A 29 -23.26 20.77 -5.08
N ILE A 30 -23.09 19.82 -4.16
CA ILE A 30 -24.20 19.08 -3.54
C ILE A 30 -24.07 19.27 -2.04
N ASP A 31 -25.17 19.74 -1.44
CA ASP A 31 -25.27 20.04 -0.01
C ASP A 31 -24.31 21.17 0.44
N THR A 32 -24.45 21.59 1.69
CA THR A 32 -23.60 22.60 2.33
C THR A 32 -22.72 21.98 3.40
N HIS A 33 -21.57 22.60 3.68
CA HIS A 33 -20.73 22.17 4.79
C HIS A 33 -21.39 22.52 6.11
N ASN A 34 -21.43 21.55 7.03
CA ASN A 34 -21.90 21.72 8.41
C ASN A 34 -20.76 22.05 9.39
N HIS A 35 -19.59 22.42 8.88
CA HIS A 35 -18.40 22.73 9.65
C HIS A 35 -17.62 23.84 8.96
N SER A 36 -16.78 24.55 9.71
CA SER A 36 -15.84 25.51 9.15
C SER A 36 -14.67 24.79 8.46
N GLY A 37 -14.04 25.48 7.52
CA GLY A 37 -12.79 25.03 6.92
C GLY A 37 -11.66 24.99 7.95
N ASN A 38 -10.76 24.01 7.83
CA ASN A 38 -9.60 23.88 8.71
C ASN A 38 -8.30 24.18 7.95
N ALA A 39 -7.90 25.46 7.94
CA ALA A 39 -6.67 25.90 7.29
C ALA A 39 -5.41 25.17 7.80
N ARG A 40 -5.38 24.79 9.09
CA ARG A 40 -4.24 24.05 9.67
C ARG A 40 -4.09 22.67 9.05
N SER A 41 -5.20 21.98 8.80
CA SER A 41 -5.18 20.66 8.16
C SER A 41 -4.62 20.69 6.74
N GLN A 42 -4.91 21.77 6.00
CA GLN A 42 -4.34 22.00 4.68
C GLN A 42 -2.82 22.18 4.75
N HIS A 43 -2.33 23.02 5.67
CA HIS A 43 -0.89 23.22 5.86
C HIS A 43 -0.17 21.94 6.28
N ILE A 44 -0.76 21.13 7.17
CA ILE A 44 -0.19 19.83 7.55
C ILE A 44 -0.09 18.92 6.32
N ARG A 45 -1.14 18.81 5.50
CA ARG A 45 -1.07 17.99 4.28
C ARG A 45 0.01 18.48 3.33
N GLN A 46 0.09 19.78 3.09
CA GLN A 46 1.13 20.37 2.25
C GLN A 46 2.53 20.06 2.78
N PHE A 47 2.74 20.12 4.10
CA PHE A 47 4.01 19.72 4.71
C PHE A 47 4.34 18.25 4.44
N TYR A 48 3.38 17.34 4.58
CA TYR A 48 3.59 15.91 4.30
C TYR A 48 3.90 15.63 2.83
N GLU A 49 3.19 16.27 1.90
CA GLU A 49 3.47 16.13 0.46
C GLU A 49 4.87 16.66 0.13
N ASN A 50 5.23 17.85 0.60
CA ASN A 50 6.57 18.40 0.40
C ASN A 50 7.66 17.51 1.00
N MET A 51 7.42 16.97 2.20
CA MET A 51 8.35 16.04 2.86
C MET A 51 8.51 14.74 2.08
N LYS A 52 7.43 14.24 1.49
CA LYS A 52 7.46 13.04 0.66
C LYS A 52 8.21 13.27 -0.64
N ASP A 53 7.94 14.37 -1.32
CA ASP A 53 8.64 14.75 -2.55
C ASP A 53 10.14 14.92 -2.29
N GLU A 54 10.52 15.66 -1.25
CA GLU A 54 11.90 15.85 -0.83
C GLU A 54 12.58 14.51 -0.47
N ALA A 55 11.86 13.62 0.24
CA ALA A 55 12.37 12.30 0.60
C ALA A 55 12.63 11.41 -0.61
N LEU A 56 11.81 11.50 -1.66
CA LEU A 56 11.87 10.65 -2.86
C LEU A 56 12.83 11.19 -3.94
N GLN A 57 13.03 12.52 -3.97
CA GLN A 57 13.92 13.20 -4.92
C GLN A 57 15.35 13.31 -4.38
N ASN A 58 15.53 13.52 -3.07
CA ASN A 58 16.83 13.76 -2.46
C ASN A 58 17.27 12.61 -1.54
N HIS A 59 18.56 12.26 -1.61
CA HIS A 59 19.17 11.19 -0.80
C HIS A 59 19.82 11.69 0.51
N THR A 60 19.52 12.91 0.93
CA THR A 60 20.04 13.52 2.16
C THR A 60 19.52 12.79 3.42
N SER A 61 20.13 13.03 4.57
CA SER A 61 19.68 12.41 5.82
C SER A 61 18.21 12.78 6.13
N PRO A 62 17.42 11.90 6.80
CA PRO A 62 16.06 12.26 7.21
C PRO A 62 16.00 13.52 8.07
N HIS A 63 17.06 13.83 8.83
CA HIS A 63 17.16 15.09 9.54
C HIS A 63 17.19 16.29 8.59
N ASN A 64 18.03 16.23 7.56
CA ASN A 64 18.16 17.33 6.59
C ASN A 64 16.87 17.53 5.80
N VAL A 65 16.19 16.46 5.40
CA VAL A 65 14.86 16.52 4.77
C VAL A 65 13.89 17.33 5.64
N LEU A 66 13.80 16.99 6.93
CA LEU A 66 12.92 17.74 7.84
C LEU A 66 13.33 19.20 7.97
N THR A 67 14.61 19.48 8.15
CA THR A 67 15.12 20.86 8.25
C THR A 67 14.73 21.68 7.01
N GLN A 68 14.83 21.11 5.82
CA GLN A 68 14.41 21.76 4.58
C GLN A 68 12.91 22.03 4.56
N CYS A 69 12.10 21.01 4.87
CA CYS A 69 10.65 21.15 4.88
C CYS A 69 10.14 22.15 5.93
N TYR A 70 10.83 22.28 7.07
CA TYR A 70 10.43 23.23 8.10
C TYR A 70 10.54 24.68 7.67
N MET A 71 11.46 25.05 6.76
CA MET A 71 11.71 26.45 6.39
C MET A 71 10.48 27.20 5.87
N GLY A 72 9.52 26.49 5.26
CA GLY A 72 8.28 27.07 4.74
C GLY A 72 7.04 26.94 5.64
N VAL A 73 7.19 26.44 6.88
CA VAL A 73 6.05 26.10 7.76
C VAL A 73 5.90 27.14 8.87
N PRO A 74 4.70 27.74 9.05
CA PRO A 74 4.42 28.65 10.17
C PRO A 74 4.57 27.97 11.53
N ASP A 75 5.00 28.73 12.56
CA ASP A 75 5.27 28.18 13.89
C ASP A 75 4.05 27.53 14.56
N GLU A 76 2.85 28.09 14.33
CA GLU A 76 1.59 27.50 14.79
C GLU A 76 1.36 26.08 14.24
N ILE A 77 1.78 25.84 13.00
CA ILE A 77 1.68 24.53 12.37
C ILE A 77 2.80 23.61 12.89
N ARG A 78 4.00 24.14 13.12
CA ARG A 78 5.10 23.35 13.72
C ARG A 78 4.74 22.79 15.08
N ALA A 79 3.99 23.55 15.89
CA ALA A 79 3.56 23.14 17.22
C ALA A 79 2.59 21.94 17.23
N ILE A 80 1.86 21.72 16.13
CA ILE A 80 0.86 20.63 16.01
C ILE A 80 1.36 19.44 15.20
N LEU A 81 2.58 19.52 14.65
CA LEU A 81 3.18 18.40 13.91
C LEU A 81 3.58 17.27 14.88
N PRO A 82 3.59 16.02 14.40
CA PRO A 82 4.14 14.91 15.16
C PRO A 82 5.61 15.13 15.51
N ASN A 83 6.11 14.37 16.49
CA ASN A 83 7.51 14.45 16.87
C ASN A 83 8.46 14.10 15.70
N ASN A 84 9.68 14.63 15.76
CA ASN A 84 10.70 14.44 14.73
C ASN A 84 11.04 12.96 14.47
N SER A 85 10.91 12.09 15.47
CA SER A 85 11.19 10.66 15.31
C SER A 85 10.20 9.98 14.37
N ASN A 86 8.92 10.32 14.49
CA ASN A 86 7.84 9.84 13.62
C ASN A 86 8.04 10.37 12.20
N LEU A 87 8.29 11.67 12.05
CA LEU A 87 8.50 12.28 10.73
C LEU A 87 9.73 11.68 10.01
N LYS A 88 10.84 11.45 10.72
CA LYS A 88 12.01 10.75 10.15
C LYS A 88 11.71 9.30 9.77
N ARG A 89 10.79 8.63 10.48
CA ARG A 89 10.35 7.27 10.14
C ARG A 89 9.57 7.29 8.84
N ASP A 90 8.67 8.24 8.65
CA ASP A 90 7.90 8.39 7.40
C ASP A 90 8.84 8.55 6.20
N VAL A 91 9.85 9.42 6.31
CA VAL A 91 10.90 9.60 5.28
C VAL A 91 11.59 8.27 4.92
N ARG A 92 11.94 7.45 5.92
CA ARG A 92 12.56 6.15 5.68
C ARG A 92 11.61 5.17 4.99
N CYS A 93 10.35 5.12 5.44
CA CYS A 93 9.32 4.27 4.85
C CYS A 93 9.09 4.60 3.37
N TRP A 94 8.93 5.88 3.01
CA TRP A 94 8.73 6.26 1.61
C TRP A 94 9.92 5.92 0.72
N ARG A 95 11.14 6.08 1.22
CA ARG A 95 12.35 5.67 0.50
C ARG A 95 12.41 4.15 0.33
N GLN A 96 12.00 3.39 1.33
CA GLN A 96 11.92 1.94 1.26
C GLN A 96 10.84 1.49 0.29
N ASP A 97 9.66 2.12 0.27
CA ASP A 97 8.59 1.80 -0.69
C ASP A 97 9.04 1.98 -2.14
N LYS A 98 9.92 2.96 -2.43
CA LYS A 98 10.56 3.13 -3.73
C LYS A 98 11.58 2.03 -4.05
N LEU A 99 12.18 1.41 -3.03
CA LEU A 99 13.19 0.36 -3.13
C LEU A 99 12.62 -1.06 -3.08
N VAL A 100 11.39 -1.26 -2.58
CA VAL A 100 10.70 -2.55 -2.68
C VAL A 100 10.58 -2.84 -4.16
N ALA A 101 11.45 -3.75 -4.61
CA ALA A 101 11.65 -4.13 -5.99
C ALA A 101 10.31 -4.28 -6.71
N SER A 102 10.27 -3.81 -7.96
CA SER A 102 9.21 -4.16 -8.91
C SER A 102 8.87 -5.62 -8.70
N ILE A 103 7.64 -5.90 -8.25
CA ILE A 103 7.04 -7.23 -8.42
C ILE A 103 7.38 -7.58 -9.87
N PRO A 104 8.10 -8.69 -10.15
CA PRO A 104 8.47 -9.02 -11.50
C PRO A 104 7.22 -8.92 -12.36
N ALA A 105 7.23 -7.99 -13.32
CA ALA A 105 6.08 -7.77 -14.20
C ALA A 105 5.76 -9.07 -14.95
N ASP A 106 6.80 -9.89 -15.14
CA ASP A 106 6.69 -11.24 -15.65
C ASP A 106 6.31 -12.23 -14.54
N LYS A 107 5.02 -12.58 -14.50
CA LYS A 107 4.51 -13.68 -13.69
C LYS A 107 4.87 -15.05 -14.29
N ASN A 108 5.48 -15.09 -15.48
CA ASN A 108 5.88 -16.34 -16.14
C ASN A 108 7.27 -16.79 -15.68
N PHE A 109 7.42 -17.17 -14.42
CA PHE A 109 8.60 -17.94 -14.06
C PHE A 109 8.52 -19.29 -14.77
N GLN A 110 9.45 -19.58 -15.68
CA GLN A 110 9.39 -20.78 -16.52
C GLN A 110 9.43 -22.09 -15.71
N THR A 111 10.16 -22.08 -14.59
CA THR A 111 10.38 -23.23 -13.70
C THR A 111 10.48 -22.78 -12.25
N VAL A 112 9.94 -23.58 -11.32
CA VAL A 112 10.17 -23.37 -9.88
C VAL A 112 11.55 -23.91 -9.53
N PRO A 113 12.47 -23.10 -8.96
CA PRO A 113 13.76 -23.59 -8.47
C PRO A 113 13.59 -24.66 -7.37
N ASP A 114 14.48 -25.65 -7.33
CA ASP A 114 14.40 -26.78 -6.38
C ASP A 114 14.42 -26.34 -4.91
N LEU A 115 15.07 -25.20 -4.61
CA LEU A 115 15.07 -24.59 -3.29
C LEU A 115 13.65 -24.31 -2.76
N TYR A 116 12.71 -23.99 -3.65
CA TYR A 116 11.32 -23.67 -3.29
C TYR A 116 10.39 -24.87 -3.39
N LYS A 117 10.88 -26.04 -3.81
CA LYS A 117 10.09 -27.27 -3.85
C LYS A 117 10.04 -27.97 -2.50
N LYS A 118 10.89 -27.56 -1.56
CA LYS A 118 11.04 -28.17 -0.24
C LYS A 118 10.78 -27.19 0.89
N THR A 119 10.34 -27.69 2.04
CA THR A 119 10.24 -26.91 3.28
C THR A 119 11.63 -26.59 3.82
N SER A 120 11.72 -25.69 4.80
CA SER A 120 12.96 -25.44 5.55
C SER A 120 13.49 -26.67 6.29
N ARG A 121 12.65 -27.68 6.50
CA ARG A 121 13.00 -28.98 7.10
C ARG A 121 13.42 -30.03 6.07
N GLY A 122 13.30 -29.72 4.77
CA GLY A 122 13.69 -30.59 3.67
C GLY A 122 12.55 -31.46 3.10
N ASP A 123 11.34 -31.34 3.64
CA ASP A 123 10.18 -32.11 3.18
C ASP A 123 9.69 -31.61 1.82
N ASN A 124 9.17 -32.51 0.98
CA ASN A 124 8.56 -32.13 -0.29
C ASN A 124 7.31 -31.28 -0.03
N PHE A 125 7.28 -30.08 -0.62
CA PHE A 125 6.22 -29.10 -0.40
C PHE A 125 5.48 -28.76 -1.70
N LEU A 126 6.19 -28.63 -2.81
CA LEU A 126 5.55 -28.48 -4.12
C LEU A 126 5.13 -29.86 -4.64
N ARG A 127 3.83 -30.16 -4.56
CA ARG A 127 3.27 -31.46 -4.91
C ARG A 127 2.84 -31.54 -6.37
N THR A 128 2.27 -30.45 -6.88
CA THR A 128 1.80 -30.39 -8.27
C THR A 128 2.18 -29.05 -8.87
N ASP A 129 2.66 -29.11 -10.10
CA ASP A 129 2.98 -27.96 -10.92
C ASP A 129 2.55 -28.30 -12.35
N THR A 130 1.50 -27.64 -12.84
CA THR A 130 0.97 -27.90 -14.19
C THR A 130 1.84 -27.28 -15.31
N GLY A 131 2.96 -26.64 -14.95
CA GLY A 131 3.90 -26.03 -15.89
C GLY A 131 3.57 -24.58 -16.22
N PRO A 132 4.46 -23.88 -16.96
CA PRO A 132 4.33 -22.45 -17.24
C PRO A 132 3.12 -22.16 -18.14
N GLY A 133 2.42 -21.06 -17.84
CA GLY A 133 1.24 -20.61 -18.58
C GLY A 133 0.31 -19.76 -17.70
N ASN A 134 -0.68 -19.12 -18.32
CA ASN A 134 -1.65 -18.28 -17.59
C ASN A 134 -2.54 -19.10 -16.64
N ASP A 135 -2.74 -20.38 -16.95
CA ASP A 135 -3.56 -21.31 -16.17
C ASP A 135 -2.72 -22.25 -15.28
N ARG A 136 -1.48 -21.84 -14.96
CA ARG A 136 -0.60 -22.63 -14.09
C ARG A 136 -1.19 -22.78 -12.70
N MET A 137 -1.36 -24.02 -12.27
CA MET A 137 -1.75 -24.38 -10.92
C MET A 137 -0.56 -24.97 -10.16
N LEU A 138 -0.28 -24.41 -8.99
CA LEU A 138 0.66 -24.97 -8.02
C LEU A 138 -0.12 -25.52 -6.83
N ILE A 139 0.06 -26.80 -6.52
CA ILE A 139 -0.46 -27.39 -5.28
C ILE A 139 0.70 -27.52 -4.31
N LEU A 140 0.61 -26.76 -3.22
CA LEU A 140 1.59 -26.71 -2.14
C LEU A 140 1.03 -27.47 -0.94
N CYS A 141 1.59 -28.64 -0.64
CA CYS A 141 1.12 -29.51 0.42
C CYS A 141 2.24 -30.49 0.81
N THR A 142 2.52 -30.62 2.11
CA THR A 142 3.37 -31.69 2.61
C THR A 142 2.62 -33.02 2.66
N ASP A 143 3.34 -34.13 2.81
CA ASP A 143 2.73 -35.46 2.96
C ASP A 143 1.83 -35.54 4.21
N GLU A 144 2.26 -34.94 5.32
CA GLU A 144 1.48 -34.85 6.56
C GLU A 144 0.15 -34.11 6.32
N GLN A 145 0.20 -32.97 5.63
CA GLN A 145 -0.99 -32.19 5.29
C GLN A 145 -1.91 -32.96 4.35
N LYS A 146 -1.35 -33.73 3.39
CA LYS A 146 -2.15 -34.58 2.48
C LYS A 146 -2.92 -35.63 3.28
N GLN A 147 -2.26 -36.29 4.22
CA GLN A 147 -2.87 -37.33 5.06
C GLN A 147 -3.99 -36.77 5.95
N ILE A 148 -3.80 -35.56 6.48
CA ILE A 148 -4.86 -34.85 7.24
C ILE A 148 -6.04 -34.53 6.32
N LEU A 149 -5.78 -34.10 5.08
CA LEU A 149 -6.84 -33.78 4.10
C LEU A 149 -7.59 -35.03 3.61
N GLU A 150 -6.92 -36.17 3.47
CA GLU A 150 -7.54 -37.45 3.10
C GLU A 150 -8.46 -38.00 4.19
N THR A 151 -8.15 -37.71 5.45
CA THR A 151 -8.93 -38.15 6.62
C THR A 151 -10.01 -37.16 7.06
N ALA A 152 -10.03 -35.95 6.49
CA ALA A 152 -11.01 -34.93 6.79
C ALA A 152 -12.41 -35.28 6.23
N THR A 153 -13.45 -34.90 6.97
CA THR A 153 -14.86 -35.17 6.64
C THR A 153 -15.32 -34.51 5.33
N VAL A 154 -14.62 -33.45 4.89
CA VAL A 154 -14.81 -32.81 3.58
C VAL A 154 -13.82 -33.40 2.61
N ARG A 155 -14.29 -34.28 1.71
CA ARG A 155 -13.46 -34.90 0.69
C ARG A 155 -13.10 -33.90 -0.40
N MET A 156 -11.85 -33.45 -0.43
CA MET A 156 -11.26 -32.93 -1.66
C MET A 156 -10.86 -34.14 -2.52
N ILE A 157 -11.51 -34.29 -3.68
CA ILE A 157 -11.11 -35.27 -4.68
C ILE A 157 -9.90 -34.68 -5.40
N PHE A 158 -8.70 -35.17 -5.07
CA PHE A 158 -7.54 -34.96 -5.93
C PHE A 158 -7.70 -35.91 -7.12
N ALA A 159 -7.80 -35.36 -8.32
CA ALA A 159 -7.79 -36.14 -9.55
C ALA A 159 -6.39 -36.73 -9.74
N GLU A 160 -6.13 -37.88 -9.13
CA GLU A 160 -4.95 -38.70 -9.42
C GLU A 160 -5.23 -39.41 -10.76
N ASN A 161 -4.98 -38.73 -11.88
CA ASN A 161 -4.60 -39.25 -13.20
C ASN A 161 -4.84 -38.19 -14.30
N LEU A 162 -3.77 -37.52 -14.71
CA LEU A 162 -3.56 -36.91 -16.03
C LEU A 162 -2.11 -37.15 -16.44
#